data_AF-A0A7S2U217-F1
#
_entry.id   AF-A0A7S2U217-F1
#
_cell.length_a   1.000
_cell.length_b   1.000
_cell.length_c   1.000
_cell.angle_alpha   90.00
_cell.angle_beta   90.00
_cell.angle_gamma   90.00
#
_symmetry.space_group_name_H-M   'P 1'
#
loop_
_entity.id
_entity.type
_entity.pdbx_description
1 polymer ?
#
loop_
_entity_poly.entity_id
_entity_poly.type
_entity_poly.pdbx_seq_one_letter_code
_entity_poly.pdbx_strand_id
1 'polypeptide(L)'
;MGCRPSSISGENILADIEIQQEWERLSAGMRKADLVNTMCRLLHEPKHHLIQAIVEEVGPSLAVQMMGETKDSLENGGMKRADGNGYRTPGGVFLIHLKSHVSAKTFKQLMKDSKKRQKELQKAAAQKSWLW
;
A
#
# COMPACT_ATOMS: atom_id res chain seq x y z
N MET A 1 -14.20 13.25 -19.22
CA MET A 1 -13.45 11.98 -19.37
C MET A 1 -12.03 12.23 -18.87
N GLY A 2 -11.73 11.89 -17.63
CA GLY A 2 -10.41 12.11 -17.05
C GLY A 2 -9.61 10.82 -17.13
N CYS A 3 -8.71 10.70 -18.11
CA CYS A 3 -7.74 9.62 -18.14
C CYS A 3 -6.84 9.78 -16.91
N ARG A 4 -6.99 8.89 -15.92
CA ARG A 4 -5.94 8.70 -14.92
C ARG A 4 -4.68 8.26 -15.67
N PRO A 5 -3.50 8.84 -15.43
CA PRO A 5 -2.27 8.30 -15.98
C PRO A 5 -2.06 6.92 -15.36
N SER A 6 -2.51 5.87 -16.04
CA SER A 6 -2.46 4.48 -15.59
C SER A 6 -1.40 3.73 -16.34
N SER A 7 -0.17 4.23 -16.32
CA SER A 7 0.98 3.53 -16.85
C SER A 7 2.21 4.08 -16.15
N ILE A 8 2.43 3.67 -14.91
CA ILE A 8 3.82 3.44 -14.52
C ILE A 8 4.22 2.29 -15.44
N SER A 9 4.88 2.65 -16.53
CA SER A 9 5.70 1.75 -17.35
C SER A 9 6.46 0.83 -16.42
N GLY A 10 6.75 -0.40 -16.83
CA GLY A 10 7.54 -1.35 -16.06
C GLY A 10 9.00 -0.92 -15.84
N GLU A 11 9.22 0.31 -15.40
CA GLU A 11 10.42 0.74 -14.70
C GLU A 11 10.45 -0.07 -13.42
N ASN A 12 11.49 -0.87 -13.33
CA ASN A 12 11.81 -1.63 -12.15
C ASN A 12 12.00 -0.61 -11.01
N ILE A 13 10.94 -0.32 -10.25
CA ILE A 13 10.97 0.54 -9.05
C ILE A 13 12.02 0.11 -8.02
N LEU A 14 12.54 -1.11 -8.17
CA LEU A 14 13.61 -1.70 -7.39
C LEU A 14 15.02 -1.45 -7.98
N ALA A 15 15.14 -0.72 -9.10
CA ALA A 15 16.42 -0.33 -9.70
C ALA A 15 17.08 0.85 -8.99
N ASP A 16 16.31 1.60 -8.18
CA ASP A 16 16.88 2.62 -7.30
C ASP A 16 17.52 1.95 -6.07
N ILE A 17 18.85 2.07 -5.98
CA ILE A 17 19.66 1.50 -4.88
C ILE A 17 19.16 1.98 -3.51
N GLU A 18 18.67 3.21 -3.42
CA GLU A 18 18.15 3.80 -2.18
C GLU A 18 16.85 3.11 -1.73
N ILE A 19 15.96 2.76 -2.68
CA ILE A 19 14.73 2.01 -2.40
C ILE A 19 15.07 0.59 -1.92
N GLN A 20 16.05 -0.07 -2.55
CA GLN A 20 16.52 -1.40 -2.12
C GLN A 20 17.02 -1.42 -0.68
N GLN A 21 17.83 -0.44 -0.28
CA GLN A 21 18.32 -0.31 1.10
C GLN A 21 17.18 -0.05 2.10
N GLU A 22 16.15 0.70 1.72
CA GLU A 22 14.99 0.91 2.59
C GLU A 22 14.18 -0.38 2.81
N TRP A 23 14.05 -1.24 1.79
CA TRP A 23 13.44 -2.58 1.95
C TRP A 23 14.22 -3.45 2.94
N GLU A 24 15.55 -3.44 2.88
CA GLU A 24 16.41 -4.23 3.77
C GLU A 24 16.38 -3.72 5.22
N ARG A 25 16.24 -2.42 5.41
CA ARG A 25 16.16 -1.81 6.75
C ARG A 25 14.83 -2.08 7.43
N LEU A 26 13.77 -2.38 6.69
CA LEU A 26 12.42 -2.57 7.21
C LEU A 26 12.42 -3.70 8.27
N SER A 27 12.05 -3.37 9.50
CA SER A 27 12.06 -4.35 10.60
C SER A 27 10.88 -4.16 11.56
N ALA A 28 10.44 -5.26 12.18
CA ALA A 28 9.33 -5.26 13.13
C ALA A 28 9.63 -4.48 14.43
N GLY A 29 10.92 -4.22 14.71
CA GLY A 29 11.38 -3.44 15.86
C GLY A 29 11.30 -1.91 15.66
N MET A 30 10.92 -1.45 14.46
CA MET A 30 10.73 -0.01 14.20
C MET A 30 9.56 0.57 14.99
N ARG A 31 9.64 1.87 15.29
CA ARG A 31 8.48 2.61 15.82
C ARG A 31 7.35 2.55 14.80
N LYS A 32 6.11 2.32 15.25
CA LYS A 32 4.94 2.15 14.37
C LYS A 32 4.79 3.28 13.35
N ALA A 33 4.99 4.53 13.76
CA ALA A 33 4.89 5.69 12.87
C ALA A 33 5.94 5.66 11.75
N ASP A 34 7.17 5.31 12.07
CA ASP A 34 8.27 5.22 11.10
C ASP A 34 8.06 4.04 10.14
N LEU A 35 7.58 2.90 10.67
CA LEU A 35 7.22 1.74 9.87
C LEU A 35 6.12 2.09 8.86
N VAL A 36 5.04 2.72 9.31
CA VAL A 36 3.94 3.15 8.43
C VAL A 36 4.42 4.12 7.36
N ASN A 37 5.22 5.12 7.72
CA ASN A 37 5.74 6.09 6.76
C ASN A 37 6.63 5.42 5.71
N THR A 38 7.53 4.53 6.15
CA THR A 38 8.40 3.76 5.26
C THR A 38 7.59 2.87 4.32
N MET A 39 6.62 2.13 4.84
CA MET A 39 5.72 1.30 4.03
C MET A 39 4.93 2.13 3.00
N CYS A 40 4.45 3.32 3.36
CA CYS A 40 3.73 4.19 2.42
C CYS A 40 4.62 4.63 1.26
N ARG A 41 5.88 5.00 1.55
CA ARG A 41 6.87 5.36 0.54
C ARG A 41 7.18 4.19 -0.37
N LEU A 42 7.51 3.02 0.18
CA LEU A 42 7.85 1.82 -0.59
C LEU A 42 6.69 1.29 -1.46
N LEU A 43 5.45 1.38 -0.96
CA LEU A 43 4.26 0.95 -1.70
C LEU A 43 3.71 2.00 -2.66
N HIS A 44 4.28 3.22 -2.64
CA HIS A 44 3.76 4.40 -3.35
C HIS A 44 2.28 4.68 -3.00
N GLU A 45 1.87 4.43 -1.75
CA GLU A 45 0.50 4.57 -1.32
C GLU A 45 0.29 5.95 -0.64
N PRO A 46 -0.53 6.84 -1.20
CA PRO A 46 -0.79 8.16 -0.59
C PRO A 46 -1.61 8.07 0.70
N LYS A 47 -2.35 6.97 0.91
CA LYS A 47 -3.27 6.79 2.03
C LYS A 47 -2.56 6.22 3.26
N HIS A 48 -1.87 7.09 3.99
CA HIS A 48 -1.20 6.75 5.25
C HIS A 48 -2.13 6.09 6.28
N HIS A 49 -3.39 6.55 6.34
CA HIS A 49 -4.40 5.99 7.24
C HIS A 49 -4.74 4.51 6.95
N LEU A 50 -4.61 4.05 5.69
CA LEU A 50 -4.86 2.66 5.33
C LEU A 50 -3.73 1.77 5.85
N ILE A 51 -2.48 2.15 5.57
CA ILE A 51 -1.31 1.39 6.02
C ILE A 51 -1.24 1.38 7.55
N GLN A 52 -1.53 2.51 8.20
CA GLN A 52 -1.65 2.58 9.65
C GLN A 52 -2.67 1.58 10.20
N ALA A 53 -3.90 1.56 9.65
CA ALA A 53 -4.93 0.63 10.10
C ALA A 53 -4.52 -0.84 9.89
N ILE A 54 -3.81 -1.15 8.81
CA ILE A 54 -3.27 -2.49 8.55
C ILE A 54 -2.24 -2.88 9.60
N VAL A 55 -1.26 -2.01 9.89
CA VAL A 55 -0.23 -2.27 10.92
C VAL A 55 -0.85 -2.40 12.31
N GLU A 56 -1.91 -1.65 12.60
CA GLU A 56 -2.64 -1.72 13.88
C GLU A 56 -3.45 -3.02 14.03
N GLU A 57 -4.16 -3.45 12.98
CA GLU A 57 -5.01 -4.65 13.01
C GLU A 57 -4.21 -5.95 12.92
N VAL A 58 -3.19 -5.97 12.06
CA VAL A 58 -2.44 -7.17 11.68
C VAL A 58 -1.13 -7.30 12.47
N GLY A 59 -0.63 -6.18 13.01
CA GLY A 59 0.61 -6.09 13.76
C GLY A 59 1.84 -5.81 12.88
N PRO A 60 2.91 -5.24 13.46
CA PRO A 60 4.10 -4.84 12.72
C PRO A 60 4.87 -6.03 12.13
N SER A 61 4.94 -7.15 12.83
CA SER A 61 5.68 -8.34 12.37
C SER A 61 5.11 -8.92 11.09
N LEU A 62 3.80 -9.13 11.05
CA LEU A 62 3.12 -9.66 9.87
C LEU A 62 3.09 -8.62 8.73
N ALA A 63 2.93 -7.34 9.04
CA ALA A 63 3.05 -6.28 8.04
C ALA A 63 4.43 -6.26 7.34
N VAL A 64 5.52 -6.42 8.11
CA VAL A 64 6.90 -6.53 7.58
C VAL A 64 7.07 -7.81 6.75
N GLN A 65 6.51 -8.93 7.20
CA GLN A 65 6.53 -10.18 6.42
C GLN A 65 5.82 -10.00 5.06
N MET A 66 4.65 -9.36 5.05
CA MET A 66 3.90 -9.09 3.81
C MET A 66 4.68 -8.18 2.86
N MET A 67 5.46 -7.24 3.40
CA MET A 67 6.37 -6.42 2.62
C MET A 67 7.45 -7.29 1.97
N GLY A 68 8.05 -8.23 2.70
CA GLY A 68 9.00 -9.21 2.13
C GLY A 68 8.42 -9.99 0.94
N GLU A 69 7.24 -10.60 1.12
CA GLU A 69 6.57 -11.33 0.03
C GLU A 69 6.21 -10.43 -1.17
N THR A 70 5.91 -9.16 -0.90
CA THR A 70 5.69 -8.15 -1.93
C THR A 70 6.97 -7.87 -2.71
N LYS A 71 8.11 -7.70 -2.02
CA LYS A 71 9.43 -7.52 -2.65
C LYS A 71 9.75 -8.71 -3.56
N ASP A 72 9.66 -9.93 -3.05
CA ASP A 72 9.94 -11.14 -3.82
C ASP A 72 9.06 -11.24 -5.07
N SER A 73 7.77 -10.88 -4.94
CA SER A 73 6.85 -10.90 -6.08
C SER A 73 7.19 -9.85 -7.13
N LEU A 74 7.68 -8.68 -6.71
CA LEU A 74 8.09 -7.62 -7.62
C LEU A 74 9.41 -7.96 -8.33
N GLU A 75 10.37 -8.55 -7.60
CA GLU A 75 11.65 -9.02 -8.17
C GLU A 75 11.45 -10.16 -9.18
N ASN A 76 10.48 -11.04 -8.94
CA ASN A 76 10.11 -12.11 -9.85
C ASN A 76 9.28 -11.66 -11.07
N GLY A 77 9.25 -10.35 -11.36
CA GLY A 77 8.57 -9.78 -12.54
C GLY A 77 7.16 -9.25 -12.27
N GLY A 78 6.75 -9.14 -11.02
CA GLY A 78 5.47 -8.56 -10.60
C GLY A 78 4.25 -9.45 -10.86
N MET A 79 3.07 -8.94 -10.49
CA MET A 79 1.80 -9.62 -10.73
C MET A 79 1.02 -8.97 -11.86
N LYS A 80 0.48 -9.75 -12.79
CA LYS A 80 -0.45 -9.24 -13.82
C LYS A 80 -1.77 -8.80 -13.20
N ARG A 81 -2.37 -7.77 -13.79
CA ARG A 81 -3.75 -7.38 -13.46
C ARG A 81 -4.73 -8.43 -14.01
N ALA A 82 -5.92 -8.51 -13.42
CA ALA A 82 -6.93 -9.50 -13.79
C ALA A 82 -7.50 -9.30 -15.21
N ASP A 83 -7.41 -8.08 -15.73
CA ASP A 83 -7.76 -7.72 -17.11
C ASP A 83 -6.67 -8.11 -18.13
N GLY A 84 -5.52 -8.64 -17.66
CA GLY A 84 -4.36 -8.98 -18.49
C GLY A 84 -3.59 -7.76 -19.00
N ASN A 85 -4.04 -6.53 -18.72
CA ASN A 85 -3.46 -5.32 -19.27
C ASN A 85 -2.50 -4.68 -18.27
N GLY A 86 -1.22 -5.08 -18.37
CA GLY A 86 -0.13 -4.57 -17.56
C GLY A 86 0.00 -5.20 -16.17
N TYR A 87 0.88 -4.60 -15.36
CA TYR A 87 1.27 -5.10 -14.04
C TYR A 87 0.56 -4.34 -12.92
N ARG A 88 0.38 -5.03 -11.79
CA ARG A 88 -0.14 -4.45 -10.54
C ARG A 88 0.92 -3.51 -9.96
N THR A 89 0.44 -2.44 -9.33
CA THR A 89 1.30 -1.55 -8.54
C THR A 89 1.77 -2.27 -7.26
N PRO A 90 2.86 -1.83 -6.63
CA PRO A 90 3.37 -2.43 -5.38
C PRO A 90 2.31 -2.51 -4.29
N GLY A 91 1.58 -1.43 -4.04
CA GLY A 91 0.44 -1.43 -3.12
C GLY A 91 -0.65 -2.42 -3.52
N GLY A 92 -0.89 -2.61 -4.82
CA GLY A 92 -1.82 -3.61 -5.32
C GLY A 92 -1.36 -5.06 -5.11
N VAL A 93 -0.06 -5.33 -5.18
CA VAL A 93 0.55 -6.64 -4.88
C VAL A 93 0.50 -6.92 -3.38
N PHE A 94 0.88 -5.94 -2.56
CA PHE A 94 0.82 -6.03 -1.10
C PHE A 94 -0.59 -6.39 -0.59
N LEU A 95 -1.63 -5.77 -1.13
CA LEU A 95 -3.01 -6.08 -0.74
C LEU A 95 -3.45 -7.50 -1.15
N ILE A 96 -2.86 -8.09 -2.18
CA ILE A 96 -3.12 -9.48 -2.56
C ILE A 96 -2.50 -10.43 -1.54
N HIS A 97 -1.25 -10.20 -1.15
CA HIS A 97 -0.60 -10.98 -0.10
C HIS A 97 -1.34 -10.86 1.22
N LEU A 98 -1.65 -9.62 1.63
CA LEU A 98 -2.42 -9.36 2.85
C LEU A 98 -3.75 -10.12 2.86
N LYS A 99 -4.47 -10.14 1.73
CA LYS A 99 -5.75 -10.86 1.61
C LYS A 99 -5.60 -12.38 1.81
N SER A 100 -4.45 -12.95 1.46
CA SER A 100 -4.18 -14.39 1.63
C SER A 100 -3.87 -14.75 3.08
N HIS A 101 -3.30 -13.83 3.85
CA HIS A 101 -2.86 -14.07 5.23
C HIS A 101 -3.87 -13.66 6.30
N VAL A 102 -4.82 -12.76 5.99
CA VAL A 102 -5.86 -12.32 6.93
C VAL A 102 -7.23 -12.90 6.58
N SER A 103 -8.11 -13.01 7.57
CA SER A 103 -9.47 -13.49 7.32
C SER A 103 -10.21 -12.56 6.34
N ALA A 104 -11.04 -13.14 5.47
CA ALA A 104 -11.83 -12.37 4.51
C ALA A 104 -12.73 -11.32 5.19
N LYS A 105 -13.19 -11.60 6.41
CA LYS A 105 -13.97 -10.66 7.23
C LYS A 105 -13.12 -9.47 7.66
N THR A 106 -11.93 -9.72 8.21
CA THR A 106 -10.97 -8.69 8.64
C THR A 106 -10.56 -7.82 7.46
N PHE A 107 -10.16 -8.43 6.35
CA PHE A 107 -9.78 -7.69 5.14
C PHE A 107 -10.91 -6.78 4.63
N LYS A 108 -12.13 -7.31 4.57
CA LYS A 108 -13.31 -6.55 4.12
C LYS A 108 -13.62 -5.38 5.05
N GLN A 109 -13.47 -5.58 6.35
CA GLN A 109 -13.67 -4.53 7.35
C GLN A 109 -12.63 -3.41 7.20
N LEU A 110 -11.35 -3.74 7.11
CA LEU A 110 -10.26 -2.78 6.85
C LEU A 110 -10.50 -1.93 5.60
N MET A 111 -10.87 -2.57 4.48
CA MET A 111 -11.14 -1.88 3.23
C MET A 111 -12.40 -0.99 3.31
N LYS A 112 -13.41 -1.41 4.07
CA LYS A 112 -14.62 -0.62 4.31
C LYS A 112 -14.30 0.63 5.15
N ASP A 113 -13.51 0.47 6.21
CA ASP A 113 -13.16 1.55 7.14
C ASP A 113 -12.24 2.58 6.48
N SER A 114 -11.24 2.14 5.72
CA SER A 114 -10.43 3.04 4.90
C SER A 114 -11.28 3.82 3.89
N LYS A 115 -12.22 3.16 3.21
CA LYS A 115 -13.12 3.84 2.25
C LYS A 115 -14.03 4.86 2.95
N LYS A 116 -14.50 4.56 4.16
CA LYS A 116 -15.29 5.51 4.97
C LYS A 116 -14.44 6.73 5.33
N ARG A 117 -13.24 6.52 5.87
CA ARG A 117 -12.32 7.59 6.26
C ARG A 117 -11.91 8.47 5.09
N GLN A 118 -11.65 7.87 3.92
CA GLN A 118 -11.37 8.61 2.69
C GLN A 118 -12.54 9.52 2.27
N LYS A 119 -13.78 9.04 2.39
CA LYS A 119 -14.98 9.86 2.10
C LYS A 119 -15.12 11.01 3.09
N GLU A 120 -14.86 10.78 4.37
CA GLU A 120 -14.91 11.82 5.40
C GLU A 120 -13.87 12.92 5.13
N LEU A 121 -12.64 12.53 4.79
CA LEU A 121 -11.58 13.48 4.41
C LEU A 121 -11.95 14.28 3.15
N GLN A 122 -12.54 13.63 2.14
CA GLN A 122 -13.02 14.31 0.93
C GLN A 122 -14.14 15.31 1.24
N LYS A 123 -15.09 14.93 2.10
CA LYS A 123 -16.18 15.83 2.54
C LYS A 123 -15.64 17.03 3.30
N ALA A 124 -14.70 16.82 4.23
CA ALA A 124 -14.08 17.90 4.99
C ALA A 124 -13.28 18.86 4.09
N ALA A 125 -12.52 18.33 3.14
CA ALA A 125 -11.81 19.13 2.15
C ALA A 125 -12.76 19.94 1.26
N ALA A 126 -13.86 19.32 0.80
CA ALA A 126 -14.88 20.02 0.03
C ALA A 126 -15.55 21.15 0.83
N GLN A 127 -15.91 20.91 2.10
CA GLN A 127 -16.46 21.96 2.97
C GLN A 127 -15.47 23.12 3.17
N LYS A 128 -14.18 22.81 3.38
CA LYS A 128 -13.14 23.83 3.52
C LYS A 128 -12.92 24.64 2.24
N SER A 129 -13.06 24.00 1.08
CA SER A 129 -12.99 24.65 -0.24
C SER A 129 -14.17 25.58 -0.54
N TRP A 130 -15.30 25.42 0.15
CA TRP A 130 -16.48 26.29 0.00
C TRP A 130 -16.43 27.54 0.89
N LEU A 131 -15.47 27.59 1.82
CA LEU A 131 -15.34 28.66 2.82
C LEU A 131 -14.29 29.72 2.43
N TRP A 132 -13.72 29.64 1.22
CA TRP A 132 -12.74 30.57 0.66
C TRP A 132 -13.08 30.90 -0.78
#